data_AF-A0AA37CHH3-F1
#
_entry.id   AF-A0AA37CHH3-F1
#
_cell.length_a   1.000
_cell.length_b   1.000
_cell.length_c   1.000
_cell.angle_alpha   90.00
_cell.angle_beta   90.00
_cell.angle_gamma   90.00
#
_symmetry.space_group_name_H-M   'P 1'
#
loop_
_entity.id
_entity.type
_entity.pdbx_description
1 polymer ?
#
loop_
_entity_poly.entity_id
_entity_poly.type
_entity_poly.pdbx_seq_one_letter_code
_entity_poly.pdbx_strand_id
1 'polypeptide(L)'
;MTLDLGFAAGLGIDMKQILLLVGVLALAGCGHSRMSYTPVPMGTFVEAQSIVEQVFLEDYVSDQRPQSVVVGPEYILLSDGLVTTGDSVASAAPIGVGAIAVGSSRSVTREEGQRIYYNSLGESTLHSRKFKANRYVILIRNTEGATLRRINTTNLDKAQRFLNALAFLRSERTR
;
A
#
# COMPACT_ATOMS: atom_id res chain seq x y z
N MET A 1 -40.94 -20.51 2.01
CA MET A 1 -39.90 -21.21 2.79
C MET A 1 -39.60 -20.33 4.00
N THR A 2 -40.44 -20.49 5.01
CA THR A 2 -40.48 -19.71 6.26
C THR A 2 -39.43 -20.27 7.21
N LEU A 3 -38.49 -19.44 7.66
CA LEU A 3 -37.52 -19.82 8.69
C LEU A 3 -38.27 -20.05 10.00
N ASP A 4 -38.30 -21.30 10.40
CA ASP A 4 -38.91 -21.79 11.62
C ASP A 4 -38.10 -21.28 12.83
N LEU A 5 -38.69 -20.35 13.57
CA LEU A 5 -38.14 -19.76 14.80
C LEU A 5 -38.32 -20.69 16.03
N GLY A 6 -38.76 -21.94 15.82
CA GLY A 6 -39.12 -22.88 16.89
C GLY A 6 -37.97 -23.54 17.66
N PHE A 7 -36.70 -23.35 17.30
CA PHE A 7 -35.60 -24.10 17.94
C PHE A 7 -34.94 -23.40 19.14
N ALA A 8 -35.30 -22.15 19.46
CA ALA A 8 -34.67 -21.40 20.56
C ALA A 8 -35.33 -21.61 21.94
N ALA A 9 -36.51 -22.24 22.02
CA ALA A 9 -37.28 -22.33 23.27
C ALA A 9 -36.81 -23.41 24.25
N GLY A 10 -35.85 -24.28 23.88
CA GLY A 10 -35.39 -25.39 24.71
C GLY A 10 -34.13 -25.14 25.55
N LEU A 11 -33.50 -23.97 25.45
CA LEU A 11 -32.13 -23.74 25.94
C LEU A 11 -31.97 -22.64 27.00
N GLY A 12 -33.05 -22.03 27.48
CA GLY A 12 -32.98 -21.03 28.57
C GLY A 12 -32.11 -19.81 28.26
N ILE A 13 -31.94 -19.48 26.97
CA ILE A 13 -31.07 -18.38 26.53
C ILE A 13 -31.84 -17.08 26.61
N ASP A 14 -31.44 -16.20 27.52
CA ASP A 14 -32.02 -14.88 27.71
C ASP A 14 -31.80 -13.98 26.47
N MET A 15 -32.75 -13.08 26.15
CA MET A 15 -32.63 -12.09 25.05
C MET A 15 -31.32 -11.29 25.15
N LYS A 16 -30.86 -11.02 26.39
CA LYS A 16 -29.58 -10.37 26.69
C LYS A 16 -28.38 -11.22 26.26
N GLN A 17 -28.45 -12.55 26.40
CA GLN A 17 -27.40 -13.47 25.95
C GLN A 17 -27.35 -13.58 24.42
N ILE A 18 -28.51 -13.55 23.74
CA ILE A 18 -28.56 -13.50 22.26
C ILE A 18 -27.91 -12.21 21.74
N LEU A 19 -28.21 -11.05 22.35
CA LEU A 19 -27.60 -9.77 22.00
C LEU A 19 -26.08 -9.76 22.25
N LEU A 20 -25.64 -10.40 23.34
CA LEU A 20 -24.21 -10.58 23.65
C LEU A 20 -23.51 -11.48 22.61
N LEU A 21 -24.17 -12.57 22.21
CA LEU A 21 -23.65 -13.49 21.19
C LEU A 21 -23.51 -12.79 19.83
N VAL A 22 -24.55 -12.06 19.39
CA VAL A 22 -24.53 -11.28 18.15
C VAL A 22 -23.45 -10.19 18.20
N GLY A 23 -23.25 -9.55 19.35
CA GLY A 23 -22.17 -8.57 19.56
C GLY A 23 -20.76 -9.19 19.41
N VAL A 24 -20.53 -10.36 20.01
CA VAL A 24 -19.24 -11.08 19.91
C VAL A 24 -18.99 -11.56 18.48
N LEU A 25 -20.01 -12.05 17.78
CA LEU A 25 -19.92 -12.43 16.37
C LEU A 25 -19.64 -11.24 15.44
N ALA A 26 -20.19 -10.07 15.73
CA ALA A 26 -19.93 -8.84 14.97
C ALA A 26 -18.48 -8.35 15.12
N LEU A 27 -17.85 -8.61 16.26
CA LEU A 27 -16.45 -8.23 16.55
C LEU A 27 -15.42 -9.18 15.93
N ALA A 28 -15.79 -10.43 15.60
CA ALA A 28 -14.88 -11.43 15.02
C ALA A 28 -14.55 -11.21 13.52
N GLY A 29 -14.98 -10.08 12.93
CA GLY A 29 -15.06 -9.87 11.49
C GLY A 29 -14.13 -8.83 10.87
N CYS A 30 -12.94 -8.54 11.41
CA CYS A 30 -12.00 -7.64 10.72
C CYS A 30 -11.38 -8.32 9.48
N GLY A 31 -11.97 -8.06 8.31
CA GLY A 31 -11.84 -8.82 7.06
C GLY A 31 -10.55 -8.65 6.23
N HIS A 32 -9.38 -8.87 6.82
CA HIS A 32 -8.15 -9.17 6.08
C HIS A 32 -7.49 -10.45 6.62
N SER A 33 -7.17 -11.38 5.75
CA SER A 33 -6.46 -12.61 6.09
C SER A 33 -5.09 -12.64 5.42
N ARG A 34 -4.02 -12.85 6.19
CA ARG A 34 -2.68 -13.13 5.66
C ARG A 34 -2.74 -14.45 4.89
N MET A 35 -2.23 -14.44 3.67
CA MET A 35 -2.04 -15.64 2.86
C MET A 35 -0.64 -16.17 3.13
N SER A 36 -0.52 -17.46 3.42
CA SER A 36 0.78 -18.12 3.49
C SER A 36 1.34 -18.26 2.07
N TYR A 37 2.46 -17.63 1.80
CA TYR A 37 3.18 -17.77 0.53
C TYR A 37 4.68 -17.73 0.79
N THR A 38 5.40 -18.72 0.25
CA THR A 38 6.85 -18.79 0.32
C THR A 38 7.42 -18.47 -1.06
N PRO A 39 8.28 -17.45 -1.20
CA PRO A 39 8.87 -17.10 -2.48
C PRO A 39 9.65 -18.25 -3.12
N VAL A 40 9.49 -18.41 -4.43
CA VAL A 40 10.20 -19.40 -5.25
C VAL A 40 11.40 -18.72 -5.93
N PRO A 41 12.54 -19.43 -6.12
CA PRO A 41 13.69 -18.89 -6.83
C PRO A 41 13.32 -18.35 -8.21
N MET A 42 13.94 -17.22 -8.58
CA MET A 42 13.77 -16.55 -9.86
C MET A 42 15.06 -16.62 -10.68
N GLY A 43 14.94 -16.54 -12.02
CA GLY A 43 16.05 -16.82 -12.92
C GLY A 43 17.03 -15.66 -13.12
N THR A 44 16.54 -14.42 -13.26
CA THR A 44 17.41 -13.28 -13.64
C THR A 44 17.01 -11.97 -12.98
N PHE A 45 17.99 -11.07 -12.82
CA PHE A 45 17.75 -9.69 -12.36
C PHE A 45 16.82 -8.92 -13.29
N VAL A 46 16.96 -9.07 -14.61
CA VAL A 46 16.12 -8.37 -15.60
C VAL A 46 14.66 -8.79 -15.47
N GLU A 47 14.40 -10.09 -15.27
CA GLU A 47 13.05 -10.57 -14.99
C GLU A 47 12.50 -9.99 -13.69
N ALA A 48 13.28 -10.04 -12.61
CA ALA A 48 12.86 -9.49 -11.31
C ALA A 48 12.56 -7.99 -11.38
N GLN A 49 13.43 -7.22 -12.06
CA GLN A 49 13.26 -5.80 -12.31
C GLN A 49 11.94 -5.52 -13.04
N SER A 50 11.71 -6.18 -14.18
CA SER A 50 10.50 -5.96 -14.99
C SER A 50 9.21 -6.24 -14.20
N ILE A 51 9.20 -7.31 -13.40
CA ILE A 51 8.05 -7.66 -12.55
C ILE A 51 7.82 -6.59 -11.48
N VAL A 52 8.89 -6.13 -10.81
CA VAL A 52 8.79 -5.11 -9.77
C VAL A 52 8.26 -3.80 -10.34
N GLU A 53 8.83 -3.32 -11.44
CA GLU A 53 8.40 -2.09 -12.13
C GLU A 53 6.93 -2.19 -12.55
N GLN A 54 6.56 -3.28 -13.22
CA GLN A 54 5.19 -3.51 -13.68
C GLN A 54 4.20 -3.48 -12.51
N VAL A 55 4.48 -4.19 -11.43
CA VAL A 55 3.54 -4.34 -10.31
C VAL A 55 3.35 -3.03 -9.54
N PHE A 56 4.40 -2.22 -9.39
CA PHE A 56 4.28 -0.89 -8.80
C PHE A 56 3.45 0.06 -9.67
N LEU A 57 3.70 0.08 -10.99
CA LEU A 57 3.01 0.95 -11.93
C LEU A 57 1.58 0.50 -12.24
N GLU A 58 1.24 -0.75 -11.93
CA GLU A 58 -0.11 -1.30 -12.11
C GLU A 58 -0.92 -1.37 -10.80
N ASP A 59 -0.45 -0.75 -9.72
CA ASP A 59 -1.26 -0.63 -8.50
C ASP A 59 -2.59 0.05 -8.85
N TYR A 60 -3.70 -0.65 -8.56
CA TYR A 60 -5.04 -0.14 -8.88
C TYR A 60 -5.48 1.01 -7.96
N VAL A 61 -4.76 1.27 -6.87
CA VAL A 61 -4.97 2.42 -6.00
C VAL A 61 -4.11 3.57 -6.51
N SER A 62 -4.72 4.49 -7.26
CA SER A 62 -4.05 5.61 -7.95
C SER A 62 -3.14 6.43 -7.05
N ASP A 63 -3.58 6.72 -5.83
CA ASP A 63 -2.88 7.61 -4.90
C ASP A 63 -1.63 6.95 -4.29
N GLN A 64 -1.49 5.63 -4.45
CA GLN A 64 -0.32 4.85 -4.02
C GLN A 64 0.57 4.45 -5.20
N ARG A 65 0.16 4.78 -6.43
CA ARG A 65 0.92 4.41 -7.62
C ARG A 65 2.00 5.46 -7.88
N PRO A 66 3.29 5.07 -7.89
CA PRO A 66 4.37 6.00 -8.21
C PRO A 66 4.30 6.45 -9.67
N GLN A 67 4.85 7.62 -9.97
CA GLN A 67 5.00 8.08 -11.36
C GLN A 67 6.16 7.38 -12.08
N SER A 68 7.20 7.03 -11.34
CA SER A 68 8.37 6.32 -11.86
C SER A 68 8.90 5.31 -10.85
N VAL A 69 9.44 4.22 -11.37
CA VAL A 69 10.06 3.14 -10.59
C VAL A 69 11.41 2.85 -11.22
N VAL A 70 12.47 2.87 -10.43
CA VAL A 70 13.82 2.46 -10.85
C VAL A 70 14.29 1.36 -9.91
N VAL A 71 14.54 0.18 -10.47
CA VAL A 71 15.10 -0.96 -9.73
C VAL A 71 16.61 -0.96 -9.89
N GLY A 72 17.31 -0.49 -8.87
CA GLY A 72 18.76 -0.50 -8.81
C GLY A 72 19.32 -1.78 -8.18
N PRO A 73 20.66 -1.91 -8.13
CA PRO A 73 21.32 -3.07 -7.54
C PRO A 73 21.17 -3.15 -6.01
N GLU A 74 20.91 -2.02 -5.33
CA GLU A 74 20.82 -1.95 -3.86
C GLU A 74 19.45 -1.51 -3.33
N TYR A 75 18.64 -0.88 -4.18
CA TYR A 75 17.39 -0.25 -3.78
C TYR A 75 16.38 -0.19 -4.94
N ILE A 76 15.12 0.00 -4.58
CA ILE A 76 14.05 0.44 -5.48
C ILE A 76 13.80 1.92 -5.19
N LEU A 77 13.87 2.78 -6.20
CA LEU A 77 13.47 4.18 -6.12
C LEU A 77 12.06 4.32 -6.69
N LEU A 78 11.17 4.87 -5.88
CA LEU A 78 9.83 5.27 -6.28
C LEU A 78 9.82 6.80 -6.33
N SER A 79 9.49 7.39 -7.47
CA SER A 79 9.42 8.85 -7.61
C SER A 79 8.01 9.29 -7.98
N ASP A 80 7.53 10.33 -7.30
CA ASP A 80 6.20 10.93 -7.51
C ASP A 80 6.28 12.26 -8.29
N GLY A 81 7.48 12.60 -8.79
CA GLY A 81 7.75 13.77 -9.60
C GLY A 81 8.33 14.94 -8.81
N LEU A 82 8.09 16.15 -9.30
CA LEU A 82 8.56 17.40 -8.69
C LEU A 82 7.39 18.10 -7.99
N VAL A 83 7.46 18.25 -6.67
CA VAL A 83 6.51 19.05 -5.90
C VAL A 83 7.02 20.49 -5.84
N THR A 84 6.24 21.42 -6.35
CA THR A 84 6.54 22.86 -6.31
C THR A 84 5.59 23.54 -5.35
N THR A 85 6.10 23.98 -4.20
CA THR A 85 5.33 24.79 -3.23
C THR A 85 5.76 26.25 -3.35
N GLY A 86 4.78 27.14 -3.55
CA GLY A 86 5.01 28.57 -3.68
C GLY A 86 4.25 29.36 -2.62
N ASP A 87 4.96 30.15 -1.82
CA ASP A 87 4.35 31.14 -0.93
C ASP A 87 4.44 32.52 -1.57
N SER A 88 3.30 33.22 -1.61
CA SER A 88 3.19 34.56 -2.19
C SER A 88 2.84 35.57 -1.12
N VAL A 89 3.71 36.56 -0.93
CA VAL A 89 3.42 37.72 -0.06
C VAL A 89 3.33 38.93 -0.97
N ALA A 90 2.15 39.54 -1.02
CA ALA A 90 1.89 40.76 -1.78
C ALA A 90 1.67 41.92 -0.83
N SER A 91 2.43 43.00 -1.03
CA SER A 91 2.18 44.28 -0.38
C SER A 91 1.73 45.28 -1.44
N ALA A 92 0.63 45.99 -1.17
CA ALA A 92 0.07 46.99 -2.06
C ALA A 92 0.32 48.38 -1.47
N ALA A 93 0.98 49.24 -2.25
CA ALA A 93 1.13 50.66 -1.91
C ALA A 93 0.18 51.48 -2.80
N PRO A 94 -0.71 52.31 -2.23
CA PRO A 94 -1.56 53.20 -3.02
C PRO A 94 -0.72 54.33 -3.63
N ILE A 95 -0.86 54.54 -4.94
CA ILE A 95 -0.28 55.68 -5.66
C ILE A 95 -1.39 56.39 -6.42
N GLY A 96 -1.95 57.43 -5.80
CA GLY A 96 -3.09 58.18 -6.37
C GLY A 96 -4.37 57.33 -6.42
N VAL A 97 -5.05 57.31 -7.57
CA VAL A 97 -6.31 56.53 -7.79
C VAL A 97 -6.07 55.06 -8.11
N GLY A 98 -4.82 54.61 -8.16
CA GLY A 98 -4.44 53.21 -8.46
C GLY A 98 -3.53 52.62 -7.39
N ALA A 99 -3.56 51.29 -7.24
CA ALA A 99 -2.65 50.55 -6.37
C ALA A 99 -1.68 49.72 -7.22
N ILE A 100 -0.38 49.76 -6.90
CA ILE A 100 0.61 48.84 -7.46
C ILE A 100 0.92 47.79 -6.39
N ALA A 101 0.67 46.52 -6.73
CA ALA A 101 1.06 45.39 -5.90
C ALA A 101 2.40 44.84 -6.41
N VAL A 102 3.41 44.80 -5.54
CA VAL A 102 4.67 44.11 -5.80
C VAL A 102 4.68 42.87 -4.92
N GLY A 103 4.61 41.70 -5.55
CA GLY A 103 4.66 40.40 -4.87
C GLY A 103 6.00 39.73 -5.09
N SER A 104 6.56 39.15 -4.04
CA SER A 104 7.65 38.19 -4.16
C SER A 104 7.09 36.79 -3.99
N SER A 105 7.36 35.90 -4.95
CA SER A 105 7.04 34.48 -4.86
C SER A 105 8.31 33.69 -4.59
N ARG A 106 8.35 32.91 -3.50
CA ARG A 106 9.41 31.91 -3.30
C ARG A 106 8.84 30.54 -3.67
N SER A 107 9.41 29.93 -4.70
CA SER A 107 9.09 28.57 -5.12
C SER A 107 10.18 27.62 -4.61
N VAL A 108 9.79 26.53 -3.94
CA VAL A 108 10.69 25.42 -3.61
C VAL A 108 10.22 24.19 -4.36
N THR A 109 11.04 23.74 -5.30
CA THR A 109 10.83 22.48 -6.03
C THR A 109 11.60 21.37 -5.32
N ARG A 110 10.93 20.31 -4.90
CA ARG A 110 11.54 19.10 -4.32
C ARG A 110 11.24 17.89 -5.18
N GLU A 111 12.25 17.05 -5.42
CA GLU A 111 12.03 15.70 -5.92
C GLU A 111 11.41 14.88 -4.78
N GLU A 112 10.17 14.43 -4.97
CA GLU A 112 9.53 13.53 -4.03
C GLU A 112 9.85 12.09 -4.47
N GLY A 113 10.69 11.42 -3.69
CA GLY A 113 11.12 10.06 -3.99
C GLY A 113 11.41 9.23 -2.74
N GLN A 114 10.92 8.00 -2.72
CA GLN A 114 11.15 7.02 -1.66
C GLN A 114 12.15 5.97 -2.16
N ARG A 115 13.23 5.76 -1.40
CA ARG A 115 14.16 4.64 -1.61
C ARG A 115 13.85 3.49 -0.66
N ILE A 116 13.65 2.30 -1.22
CA ILE A 116 13.46 1.06 -0.49
C ILE A 116 14.72 0.23 -0.67
N TYR A 117 15.59 0.22 0.35
CA TYR A 117 16.85 -0.51 0.31
C TYR A 117 16.66 -2.00 0.61
N TYR A 118 17.30 -2.87 -0.18
CA TYR A 118 17.18 -4.32 -0.02
C TYR A 118 17.70 -4.82 1.32
N ASN A 119 18.73 -4.18 1.87
CA ASN A 119 19.32 -4.53 3.16
C ASN A 119 18.39 -4.27 4.36
N SER A 120 17.40 -3.39 4.20
CA SER A 120 16.40 -3.07 5.20
C SER A 120 15.12 -3.88 5.04
N LEU A 121 14.99 -4.71 3.99
CA LEU A 121 13.79 -5.50 3.73
C LEU A 121 13.69 -6.71 4.66
N GLY A 122 12.60 -6.76 5.43
CA GLY A 122 12.18 -7.92 6.20
C GLY A 122 11.29 -8.86 5.39
N GLU A 123 10.41 -9.58 6.08
CA GLU A 123 9.45 -10.49 5.43
C GLU A 123 8.28 -9.69 4.83
N SER A 124 8.20 -9.67 3.50
CA SER A 124 7.04 -9.10 2.81
C SER A 124 5.86 -10.08 2.83
N THR A 125 4.64 -9.57 3.00
CA THR A 125 3.47 -10.40 3.29
C THR A 125 2.35 -10.19 2.27
N LEU A 126 1.67 -11.28 1.90
CA LEU A 126 0.49 -11.26 1.03
C LEU A 126 -0.78 -11.33 1.88
N HIS A 127 -1.77 -10.50 1.55
CA HIS A 127 -3.07 -10.48 2.21
C HIS A 127 -4.18 -10.54 1.17
N SER A 128 -5.28 -11.17 1.54
CA SER A 128 -6.53 -11.15 0.79
C SER A 128 -7.65 -10.55 1.65
N ARG A 129 -8.57 -9.82 1.01
CA ARG A 129 -9.79 -9.35 1.66
C ARG A 129 -10.82 -10.47 1.67
N LYS A 130 -11.19 -10.93 2.86
CA LYS A 130 -12.12 -12.05 3.09
C LYS A 130 -13.46 -11.93 2.34
N PHE A 131 -13.90 -10.70 2.04
CA PHE A 131 -15.19 -10.40 1.42
C PHE A 131 -15.11 -9.82 -0.01
N LYS A 132 -13.90 -9.69 -0.58
CA LYS A 132 -13.72 -9.20 -1.96
C LYS A 132 -12.79 -10.15 -2.70
N ALA A 133 -13.40 -11.09 -3.45
CA ALA A 133 -12.67 -11.98 -4.34
C ALA A 133 -11.76 -11.17 -5.29
N ASN A 134 -10.59 -11.72 -5.59
CA ASN A 134 -9.62 -11.12 -6.52
C ASN A 134 -9.10 -9.74 -6.09
N ARG A 135 -8.88 -9.52 -4.80
CA ARG A 135 -8.13 -8.36 -4.30
C ARG A 135 -7.04 -8.79 -3.35
N TYR A 136 -5.81 -8.58 -3.79
CA TYR A 136 -4.61 -8.94 -3.08
C TYR A 136 -3.83 -7.69 -2.70
N VAL A 137 -3.28 -7.71 -1.50
CA VAL A 137 -2.48 -6.62 -0.95
C VAL A 137 -1.14 -7.20 -0.56
N ILE A 138 -0.08 -6.67 -1.16
CA ILE A 138 1.30 -6.93 -0.78
C ILE A 138 1.71 -5.85 0.20
N LEU A 139 2.26 -6.24 1.34
CA LEU A 139 2.90 -5.33 2.28
C LEU A 139 4.40 -5.60 2.26
N ILE A 140 5.16 -4.63 1.76
CA ILE A 140 6.61 -4.61 1.86
C ILE A 140 6.95 -4.13 3.27
N ARG A 141 7.75 -4.92 4.00
CA ARG A 141 8.10 -4.63 5.38
C ARG A 141 9.60 -4.48 5.56
N ASN A 142 9.99 -3.67 6.55
CA ASN A 142 11.37 -3.61 6.99
C ASN A 142 11.71 -4.81 7.91
N THR A 143 12.97 -4.93 8.30
CA THR A 143 13.46 -5.98 9.23
C THR A 143 12.79 -5.94 10.60
N GLU A 144 12.27 -4.78 11.02
CA GLU A 144 11.52 -4.58 12.28
C GLU A 144 10.02 -4.92 12.14
N GLY A 145 9.56 -5.24 10.93
CA GLY A 145 8.16 -5.57 10.63
C GLY A 145 7.27 -4.37 10.33
N ALA A 146 7.78 -3.14 10.35
CA ALA A 146 7.06 -1.94 9.91
C ALA A 146 6.79 -1.99 8.40
N THR A 147 5.64 -1.48 7.95
CA THR A 147 5.27 -1.47 6.53
C THR A 147 5.94 -0.29 5.83
N LEU A 148 6.82 -0.57 4.88
CA LEU A 148 7.49 0.43 4.04
C LEU A 148 6.61 0.89 2.87
N ARG A 149 5.89 -0.07 2.27
CA ARG A 149 5.01 0.20 1.12
C ARG A 149 3.90 -0.83 1.04
N ARG A 150 2.75 -0.40 0.55
CA ARG A 150 1.60 -1.22 0.21
C ARG A 150 1.44 -1.23 -1.30
N ILE A 151 1.15 -2.39 -1.87
CA ILE A 151 0.83 -2.54 -3.28
C ILE A 151 -0.44 -3.36 -3.42
N ASN A 152 -1.34 -2.95 -4.32
CA ASN A 152 -2.63 -3.60 -4.50
C ASN A 152 -2.77 -4.15 -5.93
N THR A 153 -3.18 -5.42 -6.05
CA THR A 153 -3.40 -6.07 -7.34
C THR A 153 -4.67 -6.92 -7.30
N THR A 154 -5.28 -7.13 -8.46
CA THR A 154 -6.42 -8.05 -8.62
C THR A 154 -6.02 -9.44 -9.06
N ASN A 155 -4.73 -9.65 -9.37
CA ASN A 155 -4.18 -10.90 -9.87
C ASN A 155 -3.24 -11.55 -8.83
N LEU A 156 -3.57 -12.76 -8.39
CA LEU A 156 -2.80 -13.52 -7.41
C LEU A 156 -1.41 -13.90 -7.93
N ASP A 157 -1.34 -14.39 -9.16
CA ASP A 157 -0.08 -14.78 -9.80
C ASP A 157 0.88 -13.59 -9.85
N LYS A 158 0.37 -12.43 -10.28
CA LYS A 158 1.13 -11.17 -10.27
C LYS A 158 1.65 -10.83 -8.86
N ALA A 159 0.83 -11.03 -7.83
CA ALA A 159 1.23 -10.77 -6.45
C ALA A 159 2.34 -11.71 -5.97
N GLN A 160 2.24 -12.98 -6.32
CA GLN A 160 3.20 -14.03 -5.99
C GLN A 160 4.53 -13.82 -6.72
N ARG A 161 4.47 -13.53 -8.03
CA ARG A 161 5.64 -13.19 -8.86
C ARG A 161 6.37 -11.96 -8.33
N PHE A 162 5.65 -10.95 -7.86
CA PHE A 162 6.25 -9.79 -7.20
C PHE A 162 7.04 -10.19 -5.94
N LEU A 163 6.46 -11.04 -5.08
CA LEU A 163 7.15 -11.54 -3.89
C LEU A 163 8.39 -12.38 -4.23
N ASN A 164 8.34 -13.17 -5.32
CA ASN A 164 9.50 -13.89 -5.85
C ASN A 164 10.60 -12.93 -6.29
N ALA A 165 10.25 -11.92 -7.08
CA ALA A 165 11.18 -10.91 -7.56
C ALA A 165 11.83 -10.14 -6.40
N LEU A 166 11.03 -9.71 -5.43
CA LEU A 166 11.53 -8.96 -4.27
C LEU A 166 12.46 -9.82 -3.39
N ALA A 167 12.14 -11.11 -3.21
CA ALA A 167 12.99 -12.05 -2.48
C ALA A 167 14.30 -12.32 -3.22
N PHE A 168 14.25 -12.46 -4.55
CA PHE A 168 15.42 -12.61 -5.41
C PHE A 168 16.36 -11.40 -5.29
N LEU A 169 15.85 -10.19 -5.50
CA LEU A 169 16.62 -8.93 -5.40
C LEU A 169 17.28 -8.77 -4.02
N ARG A 170 16.57 -9.14 -2.95
CA ARG A 170 17.14 -9.15 -1.60
C ARG A 170 18.28 -10.17 -1.47
N SER A 171 18.14 -11.36 -2.04
CA SER A 171 19.12 -12.44 -1.92
C SER A 171 20.40 -12.20 -2.72
N GLU A 172 20.30 -11.64 -3.94
CA GLU A 172 21.45 -11.36 -4.80
C GLU A 172 22.43 -10.35 -4.18
N ARG A 173 21.94 -9.42 -3.35
CA ARG A 173 22.80 -8.49 -2.58
C ARG A 173 23.67 -9.19 -1.53
N THR A 174 23.31 -10.40 -1.13
CA THR A 174 23.98 -11.15 -0.04
C THR A 174 25.03 -12.13 -0.57
N ARG A 175 25.21 -12.20 -1.90
CA ARG A 175 26.28 -12.97 -2.55
C ARG A 175 27.48 -12.08 -2.81
#